data_AF-A0A7S3UK66-F1
#
_entry.id   AF-A0A7S3UK66-F1
#
_cell.length_a   1.000
_cell.length_b   1.000
_cell.length_c   1.000
_cell.angle_alpha   90.00
_cell.angle_beta   90.00
_cell.angle_gamma   90.00
#
_symmetry.space_group_name_H-M   'P 1'
#
loop_
_entity.id
_entity.type
_entity.pdbx_description
1 polymer ?
#
loop_
_entity_poly.entity_id
_entity_poly.type
_entity_poly.pdbx_seq_one_letter_code
_entity_poly.pdbx_strand_id
1 'polypeptide(L)'
;SSSLGGLTATFAAYLPDSSEARKLPALYYLSGLTCTDENFSQKAGAFQAACDNNVILILPDTSPRGAGVEGEDESYDFGSGAGFYLDATQPKWSKFYNMY
;
A
#
# COMPACT_ATOMS: atom_id res chain seq x y z
N SER A 1 6.68 8.03 -7.25
CA SER A 1 7.62 7.78 -6.14
C SER A 1 9.00 7.50 -6.72
N SER A 2 10.05 8.11 -6.16
CA SER A 2 11.44 7.78 -6.53
C SER A 2 11.81 6.35 -6.14
N SER A 3 11.27 5.82 -5.03
CA SER A 3 11.47 4.42 -4.63
C SER A 3 10.93 3.43 -5.69
N LEU A 4 9.83 3.79 -6.36
CA LEU A 4 9.19 2.95 -7.36
C LEU A 4 9.60 3.30 -8.79
N GLY A 5 10.86 3.70 -9.00
CA GLY A 5 11.40 3.98 -10.33
C GLY A 5 10.69 5.11 -11.09
N GLY A 6 10.07 6.05 -10.38
CA GLY A 6 9.31 7.17 -10.94
C GLY A 6 7.83 6.92 -11.16
N LEU A 7 7.30 5.73 -10.85
CA LEU A 7 5.89 5.39 -11.02
C LEU A 7 4.98 6.10 -10.00
N THR A 8 3.72 6.30 -10.37
CA THR A 8 2.68 6.79 -9.44
C THR A 8 2.28 5.68 -8.48
N ALA A 9 2.12 6.02 -7.20
CA ALA A 9 1.58 5.13 -6.19
C ALA A 9 0.27 5.72 -5.66
N THR A 10 -0.70 4.84 -5.42
CA THR A 10 -1.97 5.18 -4.78
C THR A 10 -1.97 4.62 -3.36
N PHE A 11 -2.55 5.36 -2.43
CA PHE A 11 -2.85 4.87 -1.09
C PHE A 11 -4.13 5.54 -0.60
N ALA A 12 -4.84 4.85 0.29
CA ALA A 12 -5.97 5.42 1.00
C ALA A 12 -5.54 5.86 2.41
N ALA A 13 -6.16 6.93 2.91
CA ALA A 13 -6.01 7.38 4.27
C ALA A 13 -7.38 7.64 4.91
N TYR A 14 -7.58 7.08 6.11
CA TYR A 14 -8.70 7.44 6.96
C TYR A 14 -8.21 8.39 8.05
N LEU A 15 -8.82 9.57 8.11
CA LEU A 15 -8.56 10.58 9.14
C LEU A 15 -9.79 10.63 10.06
N PRO A 16 -9.67 10.23 11.34
CA PRO A 16 -10.77 10.34 12.28
C PRO A 16 -11.08 11.82 12.55
N ASP A 17 -12.37 12.14 12.70
CA ASP A 17 -12.80 13.48 13.10
C ASP A 17 -12.30 13.78 14.51
N SER A 18 -11.34 14.69 14.64
CA SER A 18 -10.89 15.19 15.92
C SER A 18 -11.22 16.67 16.06
N SER A 19 -11.93 17.04 17.12
CA SER A 19 -12.31 18.43 17.42
C SER A 19 -11.12 19.37 17.66
N GLU A 20 -9.92 18.82 17.87
CA GLU A 20 -8.69 19.58 18.10
C GLU A 20 -7.60 19.14 17.12
N ALA A 21 -6.89 20.11 16.55
CA ALA A 21 -5.72 19.86 15.70
C ALA A 21 -4.55 19.31 16.55
N ARG A 22 -4.59 18.01 16.83
CA ARG A 22 -3.57 17.28 17.59
C ARG A 22 -2.94 16.18 16.75
N LYS A 23 -1.72 15.79 17.10
CA LYS A 23 -1.07 14.63 16.48
C LYS A 23 -1.74 13.34 16.93
N LEU A 24 -2.08 12.47 15.98
CA LEU A 24 -2.65 11.16 16.22
C LEU A 24 -1.66 10.05 15.83
N PRO A 25 -1.70 8.88 16.48
CA PRO A 25 -0.96 7.72 16.02
C PRO A 25 -1.48 7.27 14.64
N ALA A 26 -0.56 6.81 13.79
CA ALA A 26 -0.89 6.23 12.49
C ALA A 26 -0.62 4.72 12.50
N LEU A 27 -1.60 3.95 12.04
CA LEU A 27 -1.47 2.52 11.78
C LEU A 27 -1.37 2.30 10.26
N TYR A 28 -0.27 1.67 9.85
CA TYR A 28 -0.08 1.21 8.48
C TYR A 28 -0.62 -0.21 8.35
N TYR A 29 -1.60 -0.42 7.48
CA TYR A 29 -2.11 -1.75 7.17
C TYR A 29 -1.58 -2.19 5.81
N LEU A 30 -0.86 -3.31 5.80
CA LEU A 30 -0.25 -3.89 4.61
C LEU A 30 -1.13 -5.02 4.09
N SER A 31 -1.80 -4.79 2.96
CA SER A 31 -2.71 -5.75 2.35
C SER A 31 -1.98 -6.95 1.74
N GLY A 32 -2.71 -8.04 1.50
CA GLY A 32 -2.18 -9.27 0.92
C GLY A 32 -2.12 -9.26 -0.61
N LEU A 33 -1.79 -10.43 -1.19
CA LEU A 33 -1.74 -10.65 -2.63
C LEU A 33 -3.00 -10.14 -3.35
N THR A 34 -2.81 -9.61 -4.55
CA THR A 34 -3.85 -9.10 -5.47
C THR A 34 -4.64 -7.89 -4.98
N CYS A 35 -4.46 -7.46 -3.74
CA CYS A 35 -5.19 -6.32 -3.19
C CYS A 35 -4.65 -4.98 -3.69
N THR A 36 -5.48 -3.95 -3.59
CA THR A 36 -5.11 -2.54 -3.62
C THR A 36 -5.38 -1.89 -2.25
N ASP A 37 -5.30 -0.56 -2.18
CA ASP A 37 -5.73 0.25 -1.04
C ASP A 37 -7.25 0.16 -0.76
N GLU A 38 -8.03 -0.32 -1.74
CA GLU A 38 -9.49 -0.42 -1.64
C GLU A 38 -9.98 -1.62 -0.82
N ASN A 39 -9.25 -2.74 -0.82
CA ASN A 39 -9.73 -3.97 -0.21
C ASN A 39 -9.98 -3.82 1.29
N PHE A 40 -8.99 -3.31 2.02
CA PHE A 40 -9.13 -3.08 3.46
C PHE A 40 -10.11 -1.95 3.76
N SER A 41 -10.02 -0.83 3.03
CA SER A 41 -10.88 0.34 3.26
C SER A 41 -12.36 0.01 3.12
N GLN A 42 -12.74 -0.83 2.15
CA GLN A 42 -14.14 -1.16 1.91
C GLN A 42 -14.65 -2.36 2.72
N LYS A 43 -13.80 -3.34 3.03
CA LYS A 43 -14.26 -4.66 3.52
C LYS A 43 -13.92 -4.96 4.98
N ALA A 44 -12.97 -4.23 5.59
CA ALA A 44 -12.53 -4.54 6.95
C ALA A 44 -13.46 -4.01 8.05
N GLY A 45 -14.33 -3.02 7.75
CA GLY A 45 -15.18 -2.38 8.75
C GLY A 45 -14.39 -1.62 9.84
N ALA A 46 -13.16 -1.21 9.55
CA ALA A 46 -12.20 -0.71 10.55
C ALA A 46 -12.39 0.78 10.92
N PHE A 47 -13.14 1.57 10.14
CA PHE A 47 -13.21 3.02 10.30
C PHE A 47 -13.88 3.45 11.61
N GLN A 48 -14.92 2.75 12.06
CA GLN A 48 -15.56 3.05 13.35
C GLN A 48 -14.57 2.84 14.50
N ALA A 49 -13.87 1.70 14.51
CA ALA A 49 -12.87 1.41 15.54
C ALA A 49 -11.70 2.41 15.51
N ALA A 50 -11.25 2.82 14.31
CA ALA A 50 -10.22 3.84 14.16
C ALA A 50 -10.68 5.21 14.69
N CYS A 51 -11.93 5.58 14.46
CA CYS A 51 -12.56 6.78 15.03
C CYS A 51 -12.57 6.74 16.56
N ASP A 52 -13.12 5.67 17.14
CA ASP A 52 -13.28 5.49 18.59
C ASP A 52 -11.91 5.54 19.32
N ASN A 53 -10.85 5.11 18.64
CA ASN A 53 -9.49 5.06 19.20
C ASN A 53 -8.59 6.23 18.74
N ASN A 54 -9.10 7.17 17.95
CA ASN A 54 -8.34 8.30 17.39
C ASN A 54 -7.05 7.84 16.66
N VAL A 55 -7.17 6.84 15.79
CA VAL A 55 -6.06 6.29 15.00
C VAL A 55 -6.24 6.66 13.54
N ILE A 56 -5.19 7.20 12.91
CA ILE A 56 -5.12 7.38 11.46
C ILE A 56 -4.83 6.02 10.83
N LEU A 57 -5.55 5.65 9.77
CA LEU A 57 -5.23 4.46 8.98
C LEU A 57 -4.54 4.90 7.69
N ILE A 58 -3.39 4.31 7.38
CA ILE A 58 -2.70 4.46 6.11
C ILE A 58 -2.70 3.11 5.41
N LEU A 59 -3.22 3.07 4.18
CA LEU A 59 -3.51 1.86 3.43
C LEU A 59 -2.78 1.94 2.07
N PRO A 60 -1.48 1.59 2.00
CA PRO A 60 -0.74 1.58 0.75
C PRO A 60 -1.23 0.49 -0.21
N ASP A 61 -0.95 0.68 -1.50
CA ASP A 61 -1.00 -0.40 -2.48
C ASP A 61 0.09 -1.47 -2.19
N THR A 62 -0.02 -2.63 -2.83
CA THR A 62 0.75 -3.85 -2.51
C THR A 62 1.96 -4.08 -3.41
N SER A 63 2.10 -3.29 -4.47
CA SER A 63 3.23 -3.32 -5.41
C SER A 63 3.30 -1.99 -6.18
N PRO A 64 4.37 -1.73 -6.95
CA PRO A 64 4.32 -0.78 -8.05
C PRO A 64 3.22 -1.16 -9.05
N ARG A 65 2.67 -0.17 -9.74
CA ARG A 65 1.68 -0.37 -10.82
C ARG A 65 2.21 0.24 -12.12
N GLY A 66 2.15 -0.54 -13.20
CA GLY A 66 2.58 -0.09 -14.54
C GLY A 66 4.09 -0.05 -14.73
N ALA A 67 4.85 -0.94 -14.07
CA ALA A 67 6.29 -1.04 -14.30
C ALA A 67 6.62 -1.66 -15.68
N GLY A 68 5.73 -2.51 -16.20
CA GLY A 68 5.86 -3.13 -17.51
C GLY A 68 7.01 -4.12 -17.56
N VAL A 69 7.32 -4.75 -16.42
CA VAL A 69 8.37 -5.76 -16.34
C VAL A 69 7.84 -7.05 -16.98
N GLU A 70 8.59 -7.66 -17.87
CA GLU A 70 8.18 -8.93 -18.50
C GLU A 70 7.91 -10.00 -17.43
N GLY A 71 6.76 -10.67 -17.48
CA GLY A 71 6.34 -11.66 -16.48
C GLY A 71 5.71 -11.09 -15.20
N GLU A 72 5.54 -9.77 -15.11
CA GLU A 72 4.95 -9.07 -13.95
C GLU A 72 3.48 -9.43 -13.69
N ASP A 73 2.73 -9.80 -14.73
CA ASP A 73 1.30 -10.07 -14.66
C ASP A 73 0.95 -11.54 -15.04
N GLU A 74 1.94 -12.43 -15.11
CA GLU A 74 1.73 -13.83 -15.52
C GLU A 74 1.12 -14.71 -14.41
N SER A 75 1.31 -14.34 -13.14
CA SER A 75 0.79 -15.07 -11.98
C SER A 75 0.30 -14.10 -10.90
N TYR A 76 -0.62 -14.55 -10.06
CA TYR A 76 -1.19 -13.74 -8.97
C TYR A 76 -0.25 -13.61 -7.76
N ASP A 77 0.75 -14.49 -7.65
CA ASP A 77 1.66 -14.61 -6.52
C ASP A 77 3.04 -14.00 -6.79
N PHE A 78 3.21 -13.27 -7.89
CA PHE A 78 4.46 -12.63 -8.27
C PHE A 78 4.21 -11.36 -9.12
N GLY A 79 5.02 -10.32 -8.91
CA GLY A 79 4.89 -9.06 -9.66
C GLY A 79 3.74 -8.16 -9.17
N SER A 80 2.86 -7.75 -10.08
CA SER A 80 1.77 -6.82 -9.80
C SER A 80 0.82 -7.37 -8.72
N GLY A 81 0.60 -6.61 -7.65
CA GLY A 81 -0.20 -7.02 -6.51
C GLY A 81 0.51 -8.00 -5.57
N ALA A 82 1.80 -8.24 -5.79
CA ALA A 82 2.61 -9.23 -5.09
C ALA A 82 4.03 -8.68 -4.85
N GLY A 83 4.15 -7.48 -4.29
CA GLY A 83 5.44 -6.83 -4.06
C GLY A 83 6.25 -7.36 -2.87
N PHE A 84 5.63 -8.17 -2.00
CA PHE A 84 6.24 -8.79 -0.81
C PHE A 84 6.94 -7.84 0.19
N TYR A 85 6.77 -6.53 0.05
CA TYR A 85 7.35 -5.52 0.95
C TYR A 85 8.88 -5.64 1.10
N LEU A 86 9.56 -5.85 -0.02
CA LEU A 86 11.02 -5.98 -0.09
C LEU A 86 11.62 -5.00 -1.10
N ASP A 87 12.93 -4.80 -1.03
CA ASP A 87 13.71 -4.22 -2.12
C ASP A 87 14.29 -5.34 -2.98
N ALA A 88 13.85 -5.38 -4.23
CA ALA A 88 14.33 -6.36 -5.18
C ALA A 88 15.78 -6.05 -5.57
N THR A 89 16.62 -7.09 -5.57
CA THR A 89 18.04 -6.97 -5.97
C THR A 89 18.31 -7.46 -7.38
N GLN A 90 17.36 -8.23 -7.95
CA GLN A 90 17.47 -8.73 -9.31
C GLN A 90 17.28 -7.57 -10.31
N PRO A 91 18.20 -7.37 -11.28
CA PRO A 91 18.20 -6.18 -12.15
C PRO A 91 16.89 -5.93 -12.90
N LYS A 92 16.16 -7.00 -13.24
CA LYS A 92 14.85 -6.94 -13.90
C LYS A 92 13.78 -6.25 -13.05
N TRP A 93 13.90 -6.32 -11.73
CA TRP A 93 12.88 -5.88 -10.76
C TRP A 93 13.33 -4.67 -9.93
N SER A 94 14.63 -4.55 -9.66
CA SER A 94 15.22 -3.59 -8.71
C SER A 94 15.01 -2.12 -9.07
N LYS A 95 14.62 -1.81 -10.31
CA LYS A 95 14.27 -0.45 -10.71
C LYS A 95 12.97 0.03 -10.07
N PHE A 96 12.00 -0.86 -9.88
CA PHE A 96 10.63 -0.48 -9.52
C PHE A 96 10.18 -1.09 -8.19
N TYR A 97 10.62 -2.30 -7.86
CA TYR A 97 10.20 -3.03 -6.66
C TYR A 97 11.11 -2.70 -5.48
N ASN A 98 11.07 -1.45 -5.00
CA ASN A 98 11.71 -1.01 -3.75
C ASN A 98 10.64 -0.52 -2.77
N MET A 99 10.25 -1.39 -1.85
CA MET A 99 9.00 -1.31 -1.10
C MET A 99 9.18 -1.06 0.41
N TYR A 100 10.42 -1.00 0.93
CA TYR A 100 10.69 -0.57 2.31
C TYR A 100 11.29 0.84 2.41
#